data_AF-A0A954K592-F1
#
_entry.id   AF-A0A954K592-F1
#
_cell.length_a   1.000
_cell.length_b   1.000
_cell.length_c   1.000
_cell.angle_alpha   90.00
_cell.angle_beta   90.00
_cell.angle_gamma   90.00
#
_symmetry.space_group_name_H-M   'P 1'
#
loop_
_entity.id
_entity.type
_entity.pdbx_description
1 polymer ?
#
loop_
_entity_poly.entity_id
_entity_poly.type
_entity_poly.pdbx_seq_one_letter_code
_entity_poly.pdbx_strand_id
1 'polypeptide(L)'
;SKVELVKGDISVTLPAYLEQNQHLVVSLLHLDADLYEPTKVALELLVPRMPKGAIIAFDELNMDLFPGETLAAMETLGLPNLRLKRFPFATSLSYAVIE
;
A
#
# COMPACT_ATOMS: atom_id res chain seq x y z
N SER A 1 -3.46 24.47 -2.33
CA SER A 1 -2.85 23.51 -1.37
C SER A 1 -2.20 22.39 -2.17
N LYS A 2 -1.09 21.80 -1.72
CA LYS A 2 -0.49 20.57 -2.31
C LYS A 2 -0.90 19.30 -1.56
N VAL A 3 -1.90 19.42 -0.68
CA VAL A 3 -2.44 18.35 0.16
C VAL A 3 -3.93 18.24 -0.14
N GLU A 4 -4.37 17.00 -0.30
CA GLU A 4 -5.76 16.62 -0.50
C GLU A 4 -6.13 15.56 0.55
N LEU A 5 -7.31 15.70 1.15
CA LEU A 5 -7.86 14.74 2.11
C LEU A 5 -9.14 14.17 1.52
N VAL A 6 -9.14 12.86 1.30
CA VAL A 6 -10.30 12.12 0.78
C VAL A 6 -10.99 11.45 1.96
N LYS A 7 -12.19 11.91 2.31
CA LYS A 7 -12.96 11.34 3.42
C LYS A 7 -13.79 10.15 2.94
N GLY A 8 -13.61 8.99 3.56
CA GLY A 8 -14.49 7.84 3.38
C GLY A 8 -13.76 6.51 3.53
N ASP A 9 -14.46 5.43 3.18
CA ASP A 9 -13.86 4.11 3.05
C ASP A 9 -12.98 4.08 1.80
N ILE A 10 -11.72 3.64 1.93
CA ILE A 10 -10.76 3.53 0.82
C ILE A 10 -11.32 2.62 -0.28
N SER A 11 -12.04 1.57 0.10
CA SER A 11 -12.61 0.58 -0.83
C SER A 11 -13.64 1.20 -1.78
N VAL A 12 -14.23 2.33 -1.40
CA VAL A 12 -15.21 3.09 -2.19
C VAL A 12 -14.59 4.33 -2.83
N THR A 13 -13.78 5.06 -2.05
CA THR A 13 -13.29 6.38 -2.45
C THR A 13 -12.08 6.32 -3.38
N LEU A 14 -11.20 5.33 -3.23
CA LEU A 14 -10.01 5.20 -4.06
C LEU A 14 -10.35 4.92 -5.55
N PRO A 15 -11.27 4.00 -5.89
CA PRO A 15 -11.71 3.83 -7.29
C PRO A 15 -12.20 5.15 -7.92
N ALA A 16 -13.11 5.86 -7.24
CA ALA A 16 -13.67 7.13 -7.71
C ALA A 16 -12.58 8.21 -7.83
N TYR A 17 -11.61 8.23 -6.91
CA TYR A 17 -10.48 9.14 -6.95
C TYR A 17 -9.62 8.92 -8.20
N LEU A 18 -9.33 7.66 -8.54
CA LEU A 18 -8.53 7.32 -9.72
C LEU A 18 -9.24 7.60 -11.05
N GLU A 19 -10.57 7.48 -11.09
CA GLU A 19 -11.37 7.88 -12.27
C GLU A 19 -11.23 9.38 -12.56
N GLN A 20 -11.22 10.21 -11.51
CA GLN A 20 -11.08 11.66 -11.62
C GLN A 20 -9.62 12.09 -11.82
N ASN A 21 -8.67 11.29 -11.36
CA ASN A 21 -7.23 11.57 -11.38
C ASN A 21 -6.46 10.55 -12.22
N GLN A 22 -6.84 10.40 -13.49
CA GLN A 22 -6.24 9.40 -14.40
C GLN A 22 -4.72 9.56 -14.56
N HIS A 23 -4.21 10.78 -14.37
CA HIS A 23 -2.80 11.15 -14.46
C HIS A 23 -1.96 10.77 -13.23
N LEU A 24 -2.58 10.25 -12.16
CA LEU A 24 -1.89 9.94 -10.91
C LEU A 24 -0.83 8.86 -11.11
N VAL A 25 0.38 9.19 -10.66
CA VAL A 25 1.51 8.27 -10.48
C VAL A 25 1.92 8.34 -9.02
N VAL A 26 2.16 7.18 -8.40
CA VAL A 26 2.48 7.09 -6.97
C VAL A 26 3.96 6.82 -6.79
N SER A 27 4.67 7.72 -6.11
CA SER A 27 6.10 7.52 -5.75
C SER A 27 6.27 6.81 -4.41
N LEU A 28 5.32 6.99 -3.49
CA LEU A 28 5.28 6.35 -2.18
C LEU A 28 3.83 5.97 -1.87
N LEU A 29 3.60 4.69 -1.62
CA LEU A 29 2.36 4.16 -1.05
C LEU A 29 2.65 3.77 0.40
N HIS A 30 2.02 4.44 1.37
CA HIS A 30 2.10 4.10 2.79
C HIS A 30 0.78 3.47 3.21
N LEU A 31 0.82 2.20 3.62
CA LEU A 31 -0.33 1.43 4.07
C LEU A 31 -0.32 1.38 5.59
N ASP A 32 -1.44 1.83 6.17
CA ASP A 32 -1.72 1.90 7.61
C ASP A 32 -3.25 1.79 7.77
N ALA A 33 -3.79 0.66 7.28
CA ALA A 33 -5.23 0.43 7.23
C ALA A 33 -5.68 -0.71 8.16
N ASP A 34 -4.73 -1.46 8.73
CA ASP A 34 -4.85 -2.69 9.55
C ASP A 34 -5.56 -3.88 8.88
N LEU A 35 -6.61 -3.59 8.12
CA LEU A 35 -7.60 -4.50 7.59
C LEU A 35 -7.23 -4.98 6.19
N TYR A 36 -7.63 -6.21 5.90
CA TYR A 36 -7.39 -6.88 4.63
C TYR A 36 -7.99 -6.14 3.44
N GLU A 37 -9.29 -5.85 3.49
CA GLU A 37 -10.04 -5.32 2.33
C GLU A 37 -9.51 -3.96 1.83
N PRO A 38 -9.37 -2.91 2.68
CA PRO A 38 -8.85 -1.62 2.21
C PRO A 38 -7.39 -1.73 1.74
N THR A 39 -6.58 -2.59 2.37
CA THR A 39 -5.20 -2.83 1.95
C THR A 39 -5.14 -3.48 0.58
N LYS A 40 -5.95 -4.52 0.35
CA LYS A 40 -6.03 -5.22 -0.93
C LYS A 40 -6.45 -4.26 -2.05
N VAL A 41 -7.51 -3.48 -1.84
CA VAL A 41 -7.97 -2.50 -2.83
C VAL A 41 -6.88 -1.46 -3.14
N ALA A 42 -6.18 -0.96 -2.13
CA ALA A 42 -5.08 -0.04 -2.33
C ALA A 42 -3.94 -0.65 -3.15
N LEU A 43 -3.53 -1.89 -2.83
CA LEU A 43 -2.49 -2.61 -3.55
C LEU A 43 -2.87 -2.87 -5.02
N GLU A 44 -4.06 -3.39 -5.28
CA GLU A 44 -4.53 -3.71 -6.64
C GLU A 44 -4.64 -2.48 -7.55
N LEU A 45 -5.07 -1.34 -6.99
CA LEU A 45 -5.35 -0.15 -7.78
C LEU A 45 -4.16 0.81 -7.91
N LEU A 46 -3.29 0.88 -6.91
CA LEU A 46 -2.19 1.84 -6.87
C LEU A 46 -0.86 1.26 -7.33
N VAL A 47 -0.55 -0.02 -7.04
CA VAL A 47 0.74 -0.61 -7.44
C VAL A 47 0.95 -0.62 -8.95
N PRO A 48 -0.07 -0.88 -9.80
CA PRO A 48 0.08 -0.72 -11.26
C PRO A 48 0.44 0.69 -11.73
N ARG A 49 0.27 1.70 -10.88
CA ARG A 49 0.57 3.12 -11.13
C ARG A 49 1.88 3.58 -10.48
N MET A 50 2.68 2.64 -9.96
CA MET A 50 3.97 2.91 -9.32
C MET A 50 5.13 2.58 -10.26
N PRO A 51 6.01 3.53 -10.58
CA PRO A 51 7.18 3.28 -11.42
C PRO A 51 8.28 2.54 -10.66
N LYS A 52 9.26 1.99 -11.38
CA LYS A 52 10.50 1.49 -10.78
C LYS A 52 11.16 2.55 -9.90
N GLY A 53 11.59 2.16 -8.71
CA GLY A 53 12.11 3.05 -7.67
C GLY A 53 11.05 3.61 -6.71
N ALA A 54 9.76 3.45 -6.99
CA ALA A 54 8.71 3.77 -6.04
C ALA A 54 8.73 2.82 -4.83
N ILE A 55 8.16 3.26 -3.71
CA ILE A 55 8.21 2.55 -2.44
C ILE A 55 6.80 2.18 -1.99
N ILE A 56 6.60 0.91 -1.65
CA ILE A 56 5.45 0.46 -0.85
C ILE A 56 5.95 0.29 0.59
N ALA A 57 5.34 1.01 1.52
CA ALA A 57 5.56 0.88 2.95
C ALA A 57 4.33 0.27 3.61
N PHE A 58 4.56 -0.68 4.52
CA PHE A 58 3.54 -1.40 5.28
C PHE A 58 3.79 -1.15 6.76
N ASP A 59 2.80 -0.64 7.49
CA ASP A 59 2.93 -0.36 8.90
C ASP A 59 2.95 -1.64 9.73
N GLU A 60 2.11 -2.63 9.39
CA GLU A 60 1.86 -3.84 10.21
C GLU A 60 2.06 -5.17 9.45
N LEU A 61 2.93 -5.18 8.44
CA LEU A 61 3.29 -6.42 7.75
C LEU A 61 3.99 -7.42 8.70
N ASN A 62 3.49 -8.66 8.74
CA ASN A 62 3.91 -9.71 9.67
C ASN A 62 3.62 -9.35 11.14
N MET A 63 2.46 -8.73 11.41
CA MET A 63 1.94 -8.54 12.76
C MET A 63 0.74 -9.46 13.04
N ASP A 64 0.83 -10.27 14.08
CA ASP A 64 -0.18 -11.30 14.40
C ASP A 64 -1.55 -10.69 14.76
N LEU A 65 -1.57 -9.50 15.37
CA LEU A 65 -2.80 -8.82 15.77
C LEU A 65 -3.54 -8.19 14.59
N PHE A 66 -2.82 -7.83 13.53
CA PHE A 66 -3.34 -7.18 12.32
C PHE A 66 -2.88 -7.94 11.06
N PRO A 67 -3.40 -9.15 10.82
CA PRO A 67 -2.93 -9.97 9.70
C PRO A 67 -3.37 -9.43 8.33
N GLY A 68 -4.20 -8.39 8.28
CA GLY A 68 -4.85 -7.89 7.07
C GLY A 68 -3.86 -7.51 5.97
N GLU A 69 -2.84 -6.71 6.31
CA GLU A 69 -1.81 -6.30 5.34
C GLU A 69 -1.01 -7.48 4.80
N THR A 70 -0.69 -8.44 5.68
CA THR A 70 0.08 -9.64 5.31
C THR A 70 -0.69 -10.48 4.30
N LEU A 71 -1.97 -10.74 4.57
CA LEU A 71 -2.84 -11.51 3.70
C LEU A 71 -3.06 -10.80 2.35
N ALA A 72 -3.32 -9.50 2.39
CA ALA A 72 -3.50 -8.69 1.18
C ALA A 72 -2.24 -8.67 0.31
N ALA A 73 -1.05 -8.47 0.90
CA ALA A 73 0.21 -8.47 0.17
C ALA A 73 0.55 -9.86 -0.41
N MET A 74 0.27 -10.94 0.33
CA MET A 74 0.45 -12.31 -0.16
C MET A 74 -0.40 -12.61 -1.38
N GLU A 75 -1.66 -12.17 -1.37
CA GLU A 75 -2.60 -12.46 -2.46
C GLU A 75 -2.38 -11.57 -3.69
N THR A 76 -2.15 -10.27 -3.49
CA THR A 76 -2.10 -9.29 -4.58
C THR A 76 -0.72 -9.21 -5.22
N LEU A 77 0.35 -9.13 -4.42
CA LEU A 77 1.72 -8.93 -4.90
C LEU A 77 2.52 -10.22 -4.93
N GLY A 78 2.21 -11.15 -4.01
CA GLY A 78 3.01 -12.34 -3.76
C GLY A 78 4.32 -12.00 -3.06
N LEU A 79 4.48 -12.44 -1.81
CA LEU A 79 5.69 -12.15 -1.02
C LEU A 79 7.02 -12.49 -1.71
N PRO A 80 7.15 -13.57 -2.50
CA PRO A 80 8.40 -13.85 -3.22
C PRO A 80 8.83 -12.77 -4.23
N ASN A 81 7.90 -11.92 -4.66
CA ASN A 81 8.17 -10.81 -5.58
C ASN A 81 8.62 -9.53 -4.84
N LEU A 82 8.62 -9.54 -3.51
CA LEU A 82 8.95 -8.38 -2.69
C LEU A 82 10.29 -8.54 -2.02
N ARG A 83 11.22 -7.62 -2.31
CA ARG A 83 12.44 -7.46 -1.53
C ARG A 83 12.16 -6.59 -0.30
N LEU A 84 11.55 -7.20 0.72
CA LEU A 84 11.21 -6.52 1.97
C LEU A 84 12.48 -6.06 2.71
N LYS A 85 12.45 -4.82 3.17
CA LYS A 85 13.46 -4.19 4.01
C LYS A 85 12.77 -3.67 5.27
N ARG A 86 13.52 -3.65 6.37
CA ARG A 86 13.09 -3.09 7.65
C ARG A 86 14.10 -2.08 8.13
N PHE A 87 13.64 -1.15 8.95
CA PHE A 87 14.52 -0.22 9.63
C PHE A 87 15.11 -0.90 10.87
N PRO A 88 16.41 -0.73 11.17
CA PRO A 88 17.02 -1.34 12.35
C PRO A 88 16.49 -0.77 13.67
N PHE A 89 15.74 0.34 13.61
CA PHE A 89 15.17 1.04 14.75
C PHE A 89 13.63 0.91 14.85
N ALA A 90 12.98 0.24 13.89
CA ALA A 90 11.52 0.04 13.90
C ALA A 90 11.20 -1.45 13.88
N THR A 91 10.20 -1.87 14.65
CA THR A 91 9.84 -3.28 14.83
C THR A 91 8.80 -3.77 13.83
N SER A 92 7.87 -2.91 13.43
CA SER A 92 6.73 -3.24 12.57
C SER A 92 7.00 -2.82 11.12
N LEU A 93 7.29 -1.53 10.92
CA LEU A 93 7.41 -0.91 9.61
C LEU A 93 8.38 -1.67 8.68
N SER A 94 7.84 -2.07 7.53
CA SER A 94 8.59 -2.69 6.45
C SER A 94 8.30 -2.01 5.12
N TYR A 95 9.22 -2.11 4.17
CA TYR A 95 9.02 -1.52 2.85
C TYR A 95 9.66 -2.35 1.74
N ALA A 96 9.11 -2.22 0.54
CA ALA A 96 9.68 -2.75 -0.69
C ALA A 96 9.90 -1.60 -1.69
N VAL A 97 10.95 -1.73 -2.50
CA VAL A 97 11.19 -0.84 -3.65
C VAL A 97 10.74 -1.60 -4.90
N ILE A 98 9.95 -0.96 -5.76
CA ILE A 98 9.51 -1.54 -7.04
C ILE A 98 10.72 -1.63 -7.98
N GLU A 99 11.01 -2.82 -8.50
CA GLU A 99 12.20 -3.14 -9.33
C GLU A 99 11.90 -3.29 -10.84
#